data_AF-A0A533ZUK3-F1
#
_entry.id   AF-A0A533ZUK3-F1
#
_cell.length_a   1.000
_cell.length_b   1.000
_cell.length_c   1.000
_cell.angle_alpha   90.00
_cell.angle_beta   90.00
_cell.angle_gamma   90.00
#
_symmetry.space_group_name_H-M   'P 1'
#
loop_
_entity.id
_entity.type
_entity.pdbx_description
1 polymer ?
#
loop_
_entity_poly.entity_id
_entity_poly.type
_entity_poly.pdbx_seq_one_letter_code
_entity_poly.pdbx_strand_id
1 'polypeptide(L)'
;SDQEISYFGMRYVVPVVEELPRTVVAVNVGGAIIPTLLSFYLIKKKGMYGRTLLGVAIVTAVVHWMAHPVEGVGIAVPIFIPPIVAASVALLLARHSAPSLAYICGSLGTLIGADLLNLDKIQGLGAPIASIGGAGTFDGIFMTGLLAVLLA
;
A
#
# COMPACT_ATOMS: atom_id res chain seq x y z
N SER A 1 -0.40 4.82 -35.51
CA SER A 1 -0.57 5.01 -36.96
C SER A 1 -0.80 3.65 -37.56
N ASP A 2 -2.01 3.39 -38.02
CA ASP A 2 -2.39 2.08 -38.55
C ASP A 2 -1.57 1.76 -39.80
N GLN A 3 -1.01 0.55 -39.87
CA GLN A 3 -0.39 0.04 -41.10
C GLN A 3 -1.48 -0.56 -41.98
N GLU A 4 -1.83 0.13 -43.06
CA GLU A 4 -2.65 -0.46 -44.12
C GLU A 4 -1.80 -1.42 -44.94
N ILE A 5 -2.16 -2.72 -44.90
CA ILE A 5 -1.51 -3.75 -45.71
C ILE A 5 -2.50 -4.19 -46.79
N SER A 6 -2.08 -4.15 -48.05
CA SER A 6 -2.86 -4.62 -49.19
C SER A 6 -2.58 -6.10 -49.43
N TYR A 7 -3.60 -6.94 -49.34
CA TYR A 7 -3.50 -8.37 -49.65
C TYR A 7 -4.73 -8.78 -50.47
N PHE A 8 -4.54 -9.45 -51.61
CA PHE A 8 -5.63 -9.81 -52.54
C PHE A 8 -6.55 -8.64 -52.97
N GLY A 9 -6.02 -7.43 -53.14
CA GLY A 9 -6.81 -6.28 -53.62
C GLY A 9 -7.79 -5.69 -52.60
N MET A 10 -7.82 -6.23 -51.38
CA MET A 10 -8.59 -5.67 -50.26
C MET A 10 -7.64 -4.98 -49.28
N ARG A 11 -8.05 -3.82 -48.76
CA ARG A 11 -7.31 -3.10 -47.71
C ARG A 11 -7.69 -3.70 -46.37
N TYR A 12 -6.71 -4.27 -45.68
CA TYR A 12 -6.89 -4.75 -44.33
C TYR A 12 -6.24 -3.75 -43.37
N VAL A 13 -7.04 -3.24 -42.43
CA VAL A 13 -6.52 -2.52 -41.26
C VAL A 13 -6.13 -3.59 -40.25
N VAL A 14 -4.83 -3.82 -40.11
CA VAL A 14 -4.34 -4.70 -39.04
C VAL A 14 -4.23 -3.85 -37.78
N PRO A 15 -5.06 -4.07 -36.75
CA PRO A 15 -4.90 -3.36 -35.49
C PRO A 15 -3.52 -3.73 -34.94
N VAL A 16 -2.63 -2.75 -34.85
CA VAL A 16 -1.39 -2.90 -34.11
C VAL A 16 -1.83 -3.07 -32.66
N VAL A 17 -1.60 -4.24 -32.09
CA VAL A 17 -1.84 -4.49 -30.67
C VAL A 17 -0.91 -3.52 -29.94
N GLU A 18 -1.45 -2.41 -29.41
CA GLU A 18 -0.70 -1.54 -28.51
C GLU A 18 -0.18 -2.43 -27.38
N GLU A 19 1.14 -2.56 -27.27
CA GLU A 19 1.76 -3.24 -26.16
C GLU A 19 1.16 -2.64 -24.88
N LEU A 20 0.44 -3.45 -24.09
CA LEU A 20 -0.05 -3.05 -22.76
C LEU A 20 1.09 -2.27 -22.08
N PRO A 21 0.92 -0.98 -21.78
CA PRO A 21 2.02 -0.16 -21.29
C PRO A 21 2.54 -0.84 -20.02
N ARG A 22 3.79 -1.29 -20.04
CA ARG A 22 4.41 -1.93 -18.87
C ARG A 22 4.28 -0.97 -17.69
N THR A 23 3.49 -1.35 -16.69
CA THR A 23 3.39 -0.56 -15.46
C THR A 23 4.72 -0.63 -14.71
N VAL A 24 5.37 0.52 -14.55
CA VAL A 24 6.59 0.63 -13.74
C VAL A 24 6.18 0.70 -12.27
N VAL A 25 6.65 -0.26 -11.47
CA VAL A 25 6.43 -0.26 -10.02
C VAL A 25 7.59 0.48 -9.35
N ALA A 26 7.29 1.66 -8.79
CA ALA A 26 8.20 2.47 -8.00
C ALA A 26 7.97 2.23 -6.49
N VAL A 27 8.98 2.51 -5.67
CA VAL A 27 8.90 2.41 -4.20
C VAL A 27 9.11 3.80 -3.60
N ASN A 28 8.14 4.27 -2.81
CA ASN A 28 8.17 5.60 -2.22
C ASN A 28 9.12 5.66 -1.01
N VAL A 29 10.02 6.65 -0.98
CA VAL A 29 10.96 6.81 0.13
C VAL A 29 10.24 7.16 1.44
N GLY A 30 9.33 8.12 1.40
CA GLY A 30 8.60 8.59 2.59
C GLY A 30 7.47 7.67 3.04
N GLY A 31 6.82 6.98 2.09
CA GLY A 31 5.65 6.13 2.34
C GLY A 31 5.93 4.63 2.36
N ALA A 32 7.11 4.16 1.96
CA ALA A 32 7.46 2.74 2.07
C ALA A 32 8.79 2.54 2.79
N ILE A 33 9.86 3.17 2.31
CA ILE A 33 11.22 2.89 2.83
C ILE A 33 11.39 3.39 4.27
N ILE A 34 11.22 4.69 4.51
CA ILE A 34 11.39 5.30 5.83
C ILE A 34 10.45 4.66 6.87
N PRO A 35 9.15 4.45 6.57
CA PRO A 35 8.24 3.82 7.53
C PRO A 35 8.65 2.40 7.88
N THR A 36 9.04 1.61 6.89
CA THR A 36 9.48 0.23 7.07
C THR A 36 10.74 0.16 7.94
N LEU A 37 11.75 1.00 7.64
CA LEU A 37 12.98 1.06 8.42
C LEU A 37 12.73 1.47 9.87
N LEU A 38 11.91 2.51 10.09
CA LEU A 38 11.57 2.97 11.44
C LEU A 38 10.80 1.89 12.21
N SER A 39 9.89 1.17 11.54
CA SER A 39 9.16 0.05 12.15
C SER A 39 10.09 -1.08 12.56
N PHE A 40 11.01 -1.50 11.70
CA PHE A 40 12.00 -2.52 12.08
C PHE A 40 12.90 -2.06 13.24
N TYR A 41 13.32 -0.79 13.25
CA TYR A 41 14.04 -0.21 14.37
C TYR A 41 13.24 -0.30 15.67
N LEU A 42 11.96 0.09 15.66
CA LEU A 42 11.10 0.07 16.84
C LEU A 42 10.79 -1.36 17.32
N ILE A 43 10.60 -2.32 16.40
CA ILE A 43 10.43 -3.74 16.72
C ILE A 43 11.64 -4.23 17.50
N LYS A 44 12.85 -3.99 16.98
CA LYS A 44 14.10 -4.40 17.63
C LYS A 44 14.28 -3.69 18.97
N LYS A 45 13.98 -2.39 19.06
CA LYS A 45 14.14 -1.59 20.27
C LYS A 45 13.18 -1.99 21.39
N LYS A 46 11.93 -2.36 21.06
CA LYS A 46 10.89 -2.71 22.04
C LYS A 46 10.79 -4.20 22.34
N GLY A 47 11.32 -5.07 21.47
CA GLY A 47 11.31 -6.53 21.67
C GLY A 47 9.93 -7.18 21.62
N MET A 48 8.89 -6.46 21.15
CA MET A 48 7.50 -6.90 21.18
C MET A 48 7.10 -7.76 19.98
N TYR A 49 7.88 -8.80 19.66
CA TYR A 49 7.73 -9.56 18.41
C TYR A 49 6.34 -10.18 18.23
N GLY A 50 5.83 -10.90 19.24
CA GLY A 50 4.52 -11.56 19.15
C GLY A 50 3.35 -10.58 19.00
N ARG A 51 3.35 -9.50 19.80
CA ARG A 51 2.32 -8.44 19.72
C ARG A 51 2.39 -7.67 18.40
N THR A 52 3.61 -7.44 17.91
CA THR A 52 3.83 -6.83 16.59
C THR A 52 3.25 -7.73 15.50
N LEU A 53 3.59 -9.01 15.49
CA LEU A 53 3.13 -9.93 14.45
C LEU A 53 1.60 -9.99 14.41
N LEU A 54 0.97 -10.16 15.59
CA LEU A 54 -0.49 -10.17 15.70
C LEU A 54 -1.11 -8.84 15.26
N GLY A 55 -0.57 -7.71 15.73
CA GLY A 55 -1.14 -6.40 15.42
C GLY A 55 -0.96 -6.01 13.94
N VAL A 56 0.19 -6.31 13.35
CA VAL A 56 0.43 -6.13 11.90
C VAL A 56 -0.54 -7.02 11.12
N ALA A 57 -0.72 -8.29 11.49
CA ALA A 57 -1.65 -9.18 10.80
C ALA A 57 -3.10 -8.64 10.83
N ILE A 58 -3.56 -8.14 11.98
CA ILE A 58 -4.91 -7.55 12.12
C ILE A 58 -5.04 -6.32 11.22
N VAL A 59 -4.11 -5.36 11.31
CA VAL A 59 -4.19 -4.13 10.51
C VAL A 59 -4.09 -4.46 9.02
N THR A 60 -3.18 -5.36 8.62
CA THR A 60 -3.07 -5.85 7.23
C THR A 60 -4.40 -6.39 6.72
N ALA A 61 -5.06 -7.27 7.49
CA ALA A 61 -6.32 -7.87 7.07
C ALA A 61 -7.42 -6.82 6.87
N VAL A 62 -7.55 -5.88 7.80
CA VAL A 62 -8.56 -4.80 7.72
C VAL A 62 -8.26 -3.85 6.57
N VAL A 63 -7.00 -3.41 6.42
CA VAL A 63 -6.60 -2.51 5.33
C VAL A 63 -6.79 -3.19 3.97
N HIS A 64 -6.39 -4.46 3.84
CA HIS A 64 -6.55 -5.22 2.61
C HIS A 64 -8.02 -5.36 2.21
N TRP A 65 -8.90 -5.65 3.17
CA TRP A 65 -10.34 -5.74 2.92
C TRP A 65 -10.96 -4.39 2.49
N MET A 66 -10.38 -3.28 2.95
CA MET A 66 -10.84 -1.92 2.65
C MET A 66 -10.14 -1.30 1.42
N ALA A 67 -9.15 -1.98 0.85
CA ALA A 67 -8.38 -1.50 -0.27
C ALA A 67 -9.14 -1.69 -1.59
N HIS A 68 -9.28 -0.61 -2.36
CA HIS A 68 -9.98 -0.61 -3.64
C HIS A 68 -9.03 -0.16 -4.75
N PRO A 69 -8.85 -0.95 -5.81
CA PRO A 69 -8.10 -0.51 -6.98
C PRO A 69 -8.92 0.53 -7.75
N VAL A 70 -8.30 1.67 -8.04
CA VAL A 70 -8.90 2.81 -8.75
C VAL A 70 -8.06 3.08 -9.99
N GLU A 71 -8.69 3.06 -11.16
CA GLU A 71 -8.04 3.29 -12.46
C GLU A 71 -7.34 4.65 -12.48
N GLY A 72 -6.10 4.67 -13.00
CA GLY A 72 -5.27 5.87 -13.05
C GLY A 72 -4.75 6.40 -11.70
N VAL A 73 -5.21 5.88 -10.56
CA VAL A 73 -4.81 6.34 -9.21
C VAL A 73 -3.99 5.28 -8.46
N GLY A 74 -4.30 3.99 -8.64
CA GLY A 74 -3.66 2.90 -7.91
C GLY A 74 -4.57 2.32 -6.82
N ILE A 75 -4.00 1.86 -5.72
CA ILE A 75 -4.79 1.26 -4.62
C ILE A 75 -5.20 2.34 -3.61
N ALA A 76 -6.49 2.61 -3.49
CA ALA A 76 -7.02 3.56 -2.53
C ALA A 76 -7.49 2.86 -1.25
N VAL A 77 -7.21 3.49 -0.10
CA VAL A 77 -7.68 3.07 1.23
C VAL A 77 -8.31 4.28 1.91
N PRO A 78 -9.43 4.14 2.64
CA PRO A 78 -9.98 5.25 3.40
C PRO A 78 -8.99 5.73 4.48
N ILE A 79 -8.62 7.02 4.42
CA ILE A 79 -7.51 7.63 5.18
C ILE A 79 -7.51 7.35 6.68
N PHE A 80 -8.68 7.28 7.32
CA PHE A 80 -8.80 7.10 8.77
C PHE A 80 -8.83 5.63 9.21
N ILE A 81 -9.00 4.68 8.30
CA ILE A 81 -9.09 3.26 8.65
C ILE A 81 -7.77 2.75 9.23
N PRO A 82 -6.62 2.85 8.54
CA PRO A 82 -5.36 2.36 9.11
C PRO A 82 -5.00 2.95 10.48
N PRO A 83 -5.07 4.27 10.70
CA PRO A 83 -4.65 4.83 11.98
C PRO A 83 -5.60 4.52 13.15
N ILE A 84 -6.92 4.48 12.93
CA ILE A 84 -7.88 4.13 13.98
C ILE A 84 -7.73 2.66 14.38
N VAL A 85 -7.61 1.76 13.41
CA VAL A 85 -7.43 0.33 13.67
C VAL A 85 -6.10 0.08 14.37
N ALA A 86 -5.01 0.69 13.89
CA ALA A 86 -3.69 0.55 14.49
C ALA A 86 -3.65 1.07 15.94
N ALA A 87 -4.23 2.25 16.21
CA ALA A 87 -4.32 2.79 17.57
C ALA A 87 -5.14 1.88 18.49
N SER A 88 -6.28 1.38 18.03
CA SER A 88 -7.15 0.48 18.79
C SER A 88 -6.44 -0.83 19.13
N VAL A 89 -5.84 -1.47 18.13
CA VAL A 89 -5.05 -2.70 18.30
C VAL A 89 -3.89 -2.48 19.27
N ALA A 90 -3.18 -1.36 19.14
CA ALA A 90 -2.03 -1.07 19.99
C ALA A 90 -2.42 -0.85 21.46
N LEU A 91 -3.51 -0.13 21.72
CA LEU A 91 -4.05 0.09 23.06
C LEU A 91 -4.49 -1.22 23.72
N LEU A 92 -5.08 -2.14 22.95
CA LEU A 92 -5.51 -3.44 23.45
C LEU A 92 -4.33 -4.40 23.71
N LEU A 93 -3.37 -4.46 22.80
CA LEU A 93 -2.28 -5.45 22.87
C LEU A 93 -1.10 -5.00 23.75
N ALA A 94 -0.80 -3.70 23.79
CA ALA A 94 0.39 -3.20 24.47
C ALA A 94 0.21 -1.76 24.99
N ARG A 95 -0.75 -1.52 25.90
CA ARG A 95 -1.07 -0.18 26.41
C ARG A 95 0.14 0.71 26.75
N HIS A 96 1.15 0.18 27.45
CA HIS A 96 2.39 0.92 27.79
C HIS A 96 3.32 1.24 26.62
N SER A 97 3.18 0.54 25.50
CA SER A 97 3.96 0.75 24.28
C SER A 97 3.05 1.01 23.08
N ALA A 98 1.81 1.46 23.34
CA ALA A 98 0.79 1.70 22.34
C ALA A 98 1.25 2.69 21.25
N PRO A 99 1.97 3.79 21.55
CA PRO A 99 2.53 4.66 20.51
C PRO A 99 3.39 3.91 19.49
N SER A 100 4.37 3.15 19.98
CA SER A 100 5.30 2.41 19.12
C SER A 100 4.58 1.29 18.37
N LEU A 101 3.68 0.56 19.03
CA LEU A 101 2.94 -0.52 18.40
C LEU A 101 1.94 0.01 17.36
N ALA A 102 1.28 1.14 17.61
CA ALA A 102 0.38 1.79 16.66
C ALA A 102 1.15 2.23 15.41
N TYR A 103 2.33 2.83 15.59
CA TYR A 103 3.19 3.18 14.45
C TYR A 103 3.60 1.94 13.64
N ILE A 104 4.08 0.89 14.30
CA ILE A 104 4.56 -0.33 13.63
C ILE A 104 3.40 -1.01 12.88
N CYS A 105 2.28 -1.26 13.56
CA CYS A 105 1.12 -1.94 12.98
C CYS A 105 0.47 -1.10 11.89
N GLY A 106 0.34 0.21 12.12
CA GLY A 106 -0.18 1.15 11.13
C GLY A 106 0.68 1.18 9.88
N SER A 107 1.98 1.41 10.02
CA SER A 107 2.87 1.52 8.85
C SER A 107 3.01 0.22 8.07
N LEU A 108 3.46 -0.87 8.72
CA LEU A 108 3.67 -2.16 8.06
C LEU A 108 2.35 -2.77 7.61
N GLY A 109 1.31 -2.69 8.45
CA GLY A 109 0.00 -3.24 8.11
C GLY A 109 -0.64 -2.53 6.92
N THR A 110 -0.50 -1.20 6.83
CA THR A 110 -0.99 -0.45 5.66
C THR A 110 -0.22 -0.83 4.40
N LEU A 111 1.12 -0.84 4.46
CA LEU A 111 1.96 -1.14 3.30
C LEU A 111 1.70 -2.56 2.77
N ILE A 112 1.60 -3.54 3.67
CA ILE A 112 1.34 -4.93 3.29
C ILE A 112 -0.10 -5.06 2.76
N GLY A 113 -1.08 -4.56 3.51
CA GLY A 113 -2.50 -4.74 3.19
C GLY A 113 -2.95 -3.99 1.95
N ALA A 114 -2.53 -2.73 1.82
CA ALA A 114 -2.89 -1.88 0.69
C ALA A 114 -2.08 -2.25 -0.56
N ASP A 115 -0.76 -2.29 -0.47
CA ASP A 115 0.08 -2.42 -1.66
C ASP A 115 0.46 -3.87 -1.94
N LEU A 116 1.17 -4.54 -1.03
CA LEU A 116 1.78 -5.85 -1.32
C LEU A 116 0.76 -6.94 -1.66
N LEU A 117 -0.36 -6.96 -0.95
CA LEU A 117 -1.43 -7.93 -1.18
C LEU A 117 -2.35 -7.59 -2.36
N ASN A 118 -2.16 -6.44 -3.03
CA ASN A 118 -2.94 -6.03 -4.20
C ASN A 118 -2.06 -5.79 -5.46
N LEU A 119 -0.79 -6.21 -5.45
CA LEU A 119 0.12 -6.02 -6.59
C LEU A 119 -0.38 -6.64 -7.89
N ASP A 120 -1.12 -7.75 -7.80
CA ASP A 120 -1.79 -8.41 -8.91
C ASP A 120 -2.84 -7.52 -9.58
N LYS A 121 -3.54 -6.70 -8.78
CA LYS A 121 -4.58 -5.78 -9.27
C LYS A 121 -4.00 -4.56 -9.97
N ILE A 122 -2.73 -4.23 -9.73
CA ILE A 122 -2.08 -3.03 -10.28
C ILE A 122 -1.82 -3.15 -11.80
N GLN A 123 -1.51 -4.36 -12.29
CA GLN A 123 -1.17 -4.60 -13.69
C GLN A 123 -2.33 -4.33 -14.67
N GLY A 124 -3.57 -4.25 -14.17
CA GLY A 124 -4.77 -3.99 -14.99
C GLY A 124 -5.30 -2.55 -14.94
N LEU A 125 -4.68 -1.64 -14.17
CA LEU A 125 -5.27 -0.32 -13.88
C LEU A 125 -5.00 0.76 -14.94
N GLY A 126 -4.32 0.41 -16.03
CA GLY A 126 -3.94 1.36 -17.09
C GLY A 126 -2.96 2.46 -16.62
N ALA A 127 -2.42 2.34 -15.41
CA ALA A 127 -1.47 3.30 -14.86
C ALA A 127 -0.05 3.00 -15.41
N PRO A 128 0.62 3.98 -16.05
CA PRO A 128 1.98 3.78 -16.55
C PRO A 128 2.99 3.62 -15.41
N ILE A 129 2.70 4.19 -14.23
CA ILE A 129 3.53 4.10 -13.03
C ILE A 129 2.61 3.81 -11.84
N ALA A 130 2.99 2.82 -11.04
CA ALA A 130 2.39 2.53 -9.74
C ALA A 130 3.43 2.72 -8.64
N SER A 131 3.06 3.31 -7.51
CA SER A 131 4.00 3.59 -6.41
C SER A 131 3.59 2.84 -5.14
N ILE A 132 4.43 1.91 -4.69
CA ILE A 132 4.31 1.26 -3.38
C ILE A 132 4.63 2.30 -2.30
N GLY A 133 3.77 2.43 -1.30
CA GLY A 133 3.78 3.51 -0.33
C GLY A 133 3.33 4.85 -0.92
N GLY A 134 2.59 4.81 -2.04
CA GLY A 134 2.11 5.98 -2.78
C GLY A 134 0.70 6.40 -2.38
N ALA A 135 -0.13 6.73 -3.38
CA ALA A 135 -1.50 7.22 -3.18
C ALA A 135 -2.32 6.28 -2.28
N GLY A 136 -3.00 6.84 -1.27
CA GLY A 136 -3.77 6.08 -0.27
C GLY A 136 -2.93 5.49 0.87
N THR A 137 -1.81 4.83 0.57
CA THR A 137 -0.93 4.21 1.59
C THR A 137 -0.14 5.26 2.38
N PHE A 138 0.42 6.27 1.71
CA PHE A 138 1.16 7.35 2.39
C PHE A 138 0.29 8.09 3.41
N ASP A 139 -0.96 8.40 3.06
CA ASP A 139 -1.88 9.11 3.95
C ASP A 139 -2.19 8.28 5.20
N GLY A 140 -2.44 6.98 5.02
CA GLY A 140 -2.61 6.04 6.12
C GLY A 140 -1.39 6.02 7.03
N ILE A 141 -0.18 5.89 6.45
CA ILE A 141 1.07 5.83 7.22
C ILE A 141 1.34 7.15 7.95
N PHE A 142 1.21 8.29 7.28
CA PHE A 142 1.41 9.60 7.88
C PHE A 142 0.45 9.82 9.06
N MET A 143 -0.84 9.53 8.85
CA MET A 143 -1.84 9.64 9.91
C MET A 143 -1.60 8.66 11.05
N THR A 144 -1.10 7.45 10.78
CA THR A 144 -0.69 6.51 11.85
C THR A 144 0.48 7.07 12.65
N GLY A 145 1.42 7.75 12.01
CA GLY A 145 2.50 8.47 12.67
C GLY A 145 2.01 9.59 13.58
N LEU A 146 1.09 10.42 13.08
CA LEU A 146 0.49 11.49 13.87
C LEU A 146 -0.26 10.92 15.10
N LEU A 147 -1.13 9.92 14.89
CA LEU A 147 -1.88 9.29 15.98
C LEU A 147 -0.97 8.56 16.98
N ALA A 148 0.09 7.92 16.51
CA ALA A 148 1.09 7.31 17.39
C ALA A 148 1.76 8.35 18.31
N VAL A 149 2.08 9.54 17.80
CA VAL A 149 2.62 10.64 18.60
C VAL A 149 1.59 11.14 19.62
N LEU A 150 0.32 11.25 19.23
CA LEU A 150 -0.75 11.67 20.15
C LEU A 150 -1.02 10.66 21.28
N LEU A 151 -0.68 9.39 21.09
CA LEU A 151 -0.77 8.36 22.13
C LEU A 151 0.39 8.40 23.13
N ALA A 152 1.45 9.16 22.85
CA ALA A 152 2.73 9.11 23.56
C ALA A 152 2.78 9.93 24.85
#